data_AF-A0A2N5G8M9-F1
#
_entry.id   AF-A0A2N5G8M9-F1
#
_cell.length_a   1.000
_cell.length_b   1.000
_cell.length_c   1.000
_cell.angle_alpha   90.00
_cell.angle_beta   90.00
_cell.angle_gamma   90.00
#
_symmetry.space_group_name_H-M   'P 1'
#
loop_
_entity.id
_entity.type
_entity.pdbx_description
1 polymer ?
#
loop_
_entity_poly.entity_id
_entity_poly.type
_entity_poly.pdbx_seq_one_letter_code
_entity_poly.pdbx_strand_id
1 'polypeptide(L)'
;MKTTSPKLDLTSEERSKLRKNKIKIKEIANLEISDLSRYLNSSLERAKYLRAMAIWKSYRERFGYPSTRPTIAWYEKEGKRKSLTYI
;
A
#
# COMPACT_ATOMS: atom_id res chain seq x y z
N MET A 1 7.44 18.63 5.36
CA MET A 1 7.30 17.40 4.55
C MET A 1 5.82 17.15 4.31
N LYS A 2 5.36 17.05 3.05
CA LYS A 2 3.96 16.71 2.74
C LYS A 2 3.74 15.23 3.07
N THR A 3 3.01 14.92 4.14
CA THR A 3 2.61 13.54 4.46
C THR A 3 1.49 13.14 3.50
N THR A 4 1.77 12.25 2.56
CA THR A 4 0.77 11.79 1.61
C THR A 4 0.03 10.59 2.18
N SER A 5 -1.31 10.61 2.12
CA SER A 5 -2.08 9.47 2.58
C SER A 5 -1.69 8.23 1.76
N PRO A 6 -1.31 7.11 2.40
CA PRO A 6 -0.89 5.93 1.68
C PRO A 6 -2.06 5.43 0.82
N LYS A 7 -1.82 5.23 -0.48
CA LYS A 7 -2.83 4.70 -1.42
C LYS A 7 -3.23 3.30 -0.98
N LEU A 8 -4.32 3.16 -0.25
CA LEU A 8 -4.86 1.89 0.21
C LEU A 8 -6.02 1.49 -0.70
N ASP A 9 -6.08 0.21 -1.09
CA ASP A 9 -7.14 -0.34 -1.94
C ASP A 9 -8.40 -0.57 -1.10
N LEU A 10 -8.99 0.56 -0.70
CA LEU A 10 -10.25 0.64 0.01
C LEU A 10 -11.38 0.83 -0.99
N THR A 11 -12.45 0.05 -0.83
CA THR A 11 -13.69 0.25 -1.59
C THR A 11 -14.34 1.58 -1.21
N SER A 12 -15.25 2.07 -2.05
CA SER A 12 -16.01 3.30 -1.77
C SER A 12 -16.78 3.22 -0.45
N GLU A 13 -17.31 2.03 -0.12
CA GLU A 13 -18.02 1.76 1.13
C GLU A 13 -17.10 1.81 2.34
N GLU A 14 -15.94 1.15 2.29
CA GLU A 14 -14.95 1.16 3.37
C GLU A 14 -14.46 2.59 3.63
N ARG A 15 -14.24 3.37 2.56
CA ARG A 15 -13.88 4.79 2.67
C ARG A 15 -14.98 5.62 3.34
N SER A 16 -16.24 5.37 2.99
CA SER A 16 -17.38 6.06 3.61
C SER A 16 -17.48 5.75 5.11
N LYS A 17 -17.34 4.47 5.48
CA LYS A 17 -17.34 4.02 6.88
C LYS A 17 -16.19 4.62 7.69
N LEU A 18 -14.98 4.71 7.13
CA LEU A 18 -13.86 5.38 7.81
C LEU A 18 -14.14 6.86 8.06
N ARG A 19 -14.69 7.58 7.06
CA ARG A 19 -15.08 9.00 7.23
C ARG A 19 -16.16 9.18 8.29
N LYS A 20 -17.17 8.29 8.33
CA LYS A 20 -18.24 8.30 9.33
C LYS A 20 -17.69 8.14 10.75
N ASN A 21 -16.69 7.26 10.92
CA ASN A 21 -15.99 7.05 12.19
C ASN A 21 -14.86 8.07 12.44
N LYS A 22 -14.69 9.09 11.57
CA LYS A 22 -13.63 10.10 11.63
C LYS A 22 -12.19 9.54 11.65
N ILE A 23 -12.01 8.31 11.14
CA ILE A 23 -10.71 7.63 11.08
C ILE A 23 -9.98 8.08 9.82
N LYS A 24 -8.75 8.58 9.97
CA LYS A 24 -7.91 8.93 8.81
C LYS A 24 -7.17 7.69 8.31
N ILE A 25 -6.92 7.61 7.00
CA ILE A 25 -6.23 6.46 6.37
C ILE A 25 -4.85 6.21 7.01
N LYS A 26 -4.14 7.28 7.39
CA LYS A 26 -2.85 7.22 8.09
C LYS A 26 -2.92 6.62 9.51
N GLU A 27 -4.08 6.65 10.15
CA GLU A 27 -4.29 6.13 11.51
C GLU A 27 -4.63 4.64 11.51
N ILE A 28 -5.02 4.06 10.36
CA ILE A 28 -5.36 2.64 10.22
C ILE A 28 -4.23 1.73 10.71
N ALA A 29 -2.97 2.13 10.51
CA ALA A 29 -1.81 1.36 10.96
C ALA A 29 -1.73 1.23 12.49
N ASN A 30 -2.34 2.15 13.23
CA ASN A 30 -2.30 2.22 14.70
C ASN A 30 -3.54 1.59 15.36
N LEU A 31 -4.56 1.23 14.59
CA LEU A 31 -5.78 0.62 15.11
C LEU A 31 -5.59 -0.87 15.38
N GLU A 32 -6.37 -1.39 16.33
CA GLU A 32 -6.51 -2.82 16.55
C GLU A 32 -7.31 -3.46 15.40
N ILE A 33 -7.03 -4.74 15.12
CA ILE A 33 -7.69 -5.48 14.05
C ILE A 33 -9.19 -5.64 14.33
N SER A 34 -9.55 -5.90 15.59
CA SER A 34 -10.93 -6.08 16.05
C SER A 34 -11.76 -4.82 15.85
N ASP A 35 -11.25 -3.67 16.30
CA ASP A 35 -11.85 -2.36 16.12
C ASP A 35 -11.99 -2.01 14.63
N LEU A 36 -10.94 -2.23 13.84
CA LEU A 36 -10.96 -1.96 12.41
C LEU A 36 -12.02 -2.81 11.69
N SER A 37 -12.16 -4.09 12.05
CA SER A 37 -13.21 -4.98 11.55
C SER A 37 -14.60 -4.45 11.90
N ARG A 38 -14.79 -4.01 13.16
CA ARG A 38 -16.06 -3.42 13.62
C ARG A 38 -16.42 -2.14 12.88
N TYR A 39 -15.46 -1.23 12.68
CA TYR A 39 -15.70 0.04 11.98
C TYR A 39 -15.96 -0.14 10.49
N LEU A 40 -15.24 -1.05 9.85
CA LEU A 40 -15.40 -1.34 8.42
C LEU A 40 -16.57 -2.27 8.12
N ASN A 41 -17.14 -2.91 9.14
CA ASN A 41 -18.13 -3.98 9.00
C ASN A 41 -17.65 -5.02 7.98
N SER A 42 -16.41 -5.52 8.18
CA SER A 42 -15.72 -6.47 7.31
C SER A 42 -15.10 -7.61 8.13
N SER A 43 -14.67 -8.68 7.46
CA SER A 43 -14.05 -9.81 8.15
C SER A 43 -12.74 -9.42 8.86
N LEU A 44 -12.39 -10.16 9.92
CA LEU A 44 -11.11 -9.99 10.61
C LEU A 44 -9.91 -10.13 9.66
N GLU A 45 -10.01 -11.02 8.66
CA GLU A 45 -8.98 -11.19 7.64
C GLU A 45 -8.80 -9.94 6.77
N ARG A 46 -9.92 -9.35 6.33
CA ARG A 46 -9.90 -8.09 5.56
C ARG A 46 -9.30 -6.95 6.38
N ALA A 47 -9.67 -6.84 7.66
CA ALA A 47 -9.09 -5.87 8.57
C ALA A 47 -7.58 -6.08 8.79
N LYS A 48 -7.14 -7.34 8.99
CA LYS A 48 -5.71 -7.71 9.08
C LYS A 48 -4.94 -7.27 7.83
N TYR A 49 -5.46 -7.58 6.65
CA TYR A 49 -4.85 -7.20 5.38
C TYR A 49 -4.70 -5.68 5.24
N LEU A 50 -5.77 -4.92 5.53
CA LEU A 50 -5.75 -3.47 5.44
C LEU A 50 -4.76 -2.84 6.40
N ARG A 51 -4.70 -3.33 7.64
CA ARG A 51 -3.73 -2.89 8.64
C ARG A 51 -2.29 -3.18 8.19
N ALA A 52 -2.00 -4.40 7.73
CA ALA A 52 -0.68 -4.78 7.24
C ALA A 52 -0.25 -3.91 6.05
N MET A 53 -1.15 -3.67 5.10
CA MET A 53 -0.89 -2.82 3.94
C MET A 53 -0.66 -1.35 4.33
N ALA A 54 -1.40 -0.85 5.32
CA ALA A 54 -1.20 0.49 5.87
C ALA A 54 0.17 0.63 6.56
N ILE A 55 0.57 -0.38 7.35
CA ILE A 55 1.90 -0.43 8.00
C ILE A 55 3.00 -0.41 6.93
N TRP A 56 2.93 -1.29 5.93
CA TRP A 56 3.97 -1.39 4.89
C TRP A 56 4.12 -0.10 4.09
N LYS A 57 3.01 0.54 3.73
CA LYS A 57 3.05 1.84 3.02
C LYS A 57 3.62 2.95 3.90
N SER A 58 3.24 2.99 5.18
CA SER A 58 3.78 3.97 6.15
C SER A 58 5.28 3.78 6.37
N TYR A 59 5.75 2.52 6.41
CA TYR A 59 7.17 2.20 6.50
C TYR A 59 7.94 2.69 5.27
N ARG A 60 7.43 2.40 4.05
CA ARG A 60 8.07 2.87 2.81
C ARG A 60 8.13 4.38 2.69
N GLU A 61 7.09 5.10 3.13
CA GLU A 61 7.09 6.57 3.13
C GLU A 61 8.13 7.14 4.11
N ARG A 62 8.31 6.48 5.26
CA ARG A 62 9.25 6.93 6.29
C ARG A 62 10.71 6.59 5.97
N PHE A 63 10.98 5.38 5.49
CA PHE A 63 12.35 4.84 5.34
C PHE A 63 12.81 4.73 3.88
N GLY A 64 11.91 4.88 2.91
CA GLY A 64 12.24 4.73 1.50
C GLY A 64 12.60 3.30 1.10
N TYR A 65 13.37 3.17 0.03
CA TYR A 65 13.95 1.90 -0.43
C TYR A 65 15.45 1.89 -0.12
N PRO A 66 16.06 0.71 0.10
CA PRO A 66 17.49 0.61 0.34
C PRO A 66 18.28 1.13 -0.87
N SER A 67 19.46 1.70 -0.62
CA SER A 67 20.38 2.19 -1.66
C SER A 67 20.86 1.09 -2.60
N THR A 68 20.83 -0.17 -2.16
CA THR A 68 21.17 -1.36 -2.95
C THR A 68 20.04 -1.83 -3.88
N ARG A 69 18.88 -1.15 -3.91
CA ARG A 69 17.76 -1.52 -4.78
C ARG A 69 18.18 -1.43 -6.25
N PRO A 70 18.06 -2.51 -7.05
CA PRO A 70 18.31 -2.45 -8.49
C PRO A 70 17.41 -1.42 -9.16
N THR A 71 18.01 -0.52 -9.92
CA THR A 71 17.31 0.49 -10.75
C THR A 71 16.94 -0.06 -12.14
N ILE A 72 17.63 -1.11 -12.56
CA ILE A 72 17.45 -1.79 -13.85
C ILE A 72 16.45 -2.94 -13.68
N ALA A 73 15.57 -3.15 -14.66
CA ALA A 73 14.64 -4.27 -14.62
C ALA A 73 15.38 -5.62 -14.73
N TRP A 74 14.82 -6.69 -14.17
CA TRP A 74 15.48 -8.00 -14.12
C TRP A 74 15.82 -8.57 -15.52
N TYR A 75 15.05 -8.20 -16.56
CA TYR A 75 15.26 -8.62 -17.96
C TYR A 75 16.20 -7.70 -18.76
N GLU A 76 16.51 -6.50 -18.28
CA GLU A 76 17.44 -5.58 -18.95
C GLU A 76 18.91 -5.92 -18.69
N LYS A 77 19.18 -6.78 -17.69
CA LYS A 77 20.52 -7.32 -17.40
C LYS A 77 21.06 -8.21 -18.52
N GLU A 78 20.17 -8.84 -19.27
CA GLU A 78 20.49 -9.70 -20.40
C GLU A 78 20.72 -8.82 -21.63
N GLY A 79 21.92 -8.24 -21.75
CA GLY A 79 22.35 -7.52 -22.93
C GLY A 79 22.40 -8.43 -24.17
N LYS A 80 21.26 -8.66 -24.81
CA LYS A 80 21.18 -9.13 -26.20
C LYS A 80 20.28 -8.22 -26.99
N ARG A 81 20.94 -7.36 -27.77
CA ARG A 81 20.37 -6.46 -28.78
C ARG A 81 19.30 -7.20 -29.58
N LYS A 82 18.03 -6.87 -29.38
CA LYS A 82 17.01 -7.18 -30.39
C LYS A 82 17.11 -6.10 -31.46
N SER A 83 17.93 -6.32 -32.50
CA SER A 83 17.75 -5.57 -33.74
C SER A 83 16.46 -6.06 -34.36
N LEU A 84 15.38 -5.31 -34.16
CA LEU A 84 14.14 -5.52 -34.89
C LEU A 84 14.35 -4.98 -36.31
N THR A 85 14.99 -5.78 -37.16
CA THR A 85 14.86 -5.61 -38.60
C THR A 85 13.55 -6.29 -38.99
N TYR A 86 12.51 -5.48 -39.18
CA TYR A 86 11.29 -5.92 -39.84
C TYR A 86 11.63 -6.14 -41.32
N ILE A 87 11.45 -7.37 -41.80
CA ILE A 87 11.35 -7.71 -43.24
C ILE A 87 9.92 -8.15 -43.46
#